data_AF-A0AA86JBS0-F1
#
_entry.id   AF-A0AA86JBS0-F1
#
_cell.length_a   1.000
_cell.length_b   1.000
_cell.length_c   1.000
_cell.angle_alpha   90.00
_cell.angle_beta   90.00
_cell.angle_gamma   90.00
#
_symmetry.space_group_name_H-M   'P 1'
#
loop_
_entity.id
_entity.type
_entity.pdbx_description
1 polymer ?
#
loop_
_entity_poly.entity_id
_entity_poly.type
_entity_poly.pdbx_seq_one_letter_code
_entity_poly.pdbx_strand_id
1 'polypeptide(L)'
;MASPRENLINTFKVLCGREYSKMYILDIPKDLLGKKLKYYVYSLLKQLEFSNCICDNINLITDSNNNITIKNGNTLIKTYTLNDVIYIKNDNQLGMALFIEWGYLLNLFEKSAKEQLLIAL
;
A
#
# COMPACT_ATOMS: atom_id res chain seq x y z
N MET A 1 17.21 -14.01 5.51
CA MET A 1 16.19 -12.94 5.55
C MET A 1 15.53 -12.89 4.18
N ALA A 2 14.20 -12.84 4.13
CA ALA A 2 13.48 -12.66 2.86
C ALA A 2 13.70 -11.24 2.33
N SER A 3 13.75 -11.10 1.01
CA SER A 3 13.90 -9.80 0.34
C SER A 3 12.69 -8.88 0.59
N PRO A 4 12.82 -7.55 0.45
CA PRO A 4 11.67 -6.63 0.60
C PRO A 4 10.49 -7.00 -0.30
N ARG A 5 10.76 -7.43 -1.54
CA ARG A 5 9.73 -7.91 -2.47
C ARG A 5 9.01 -9.14 -1.93
N GLU A 6 9.74 -10.11 -1.39
CA GLU A 6 9.13 -11.31 -0.79
C GLU A 6 8.32 -10.96 0.46
N ASN A 7 8.80 -10.06 1.32
CA ASN A 7 8.05 -9.61 2.51
C ASN A 7 6.74 -8.92 2.14
N LEU A 8 6.75 -8.06 1.12
CA LEU A 8 5.55 -7.43 0.57
C LEU A 8 4.53 -8.47 0.10
N ILE A 9 4.95 -9.44 -0.70
CA ILE A 9 4.08 -10.51 -1.22
C ILE A 9 3.57 -11.40 -0.08
N ASN A 10 4.43 -11.78 0.86
CA ASN A 10 4.08 -12.65 1.98
C ASN A 10 3.08 -11.95 2.91
N THR A 11 3.28 -10.65 3.18
CA THR A 11 2.33 -9.85 3.96
C THR A 11 0.97 -9.82 3.27
N PHE A 12 0.95 -9.57 1.96
CA PHE A 12 -0.28 -9.59 1.18
C PHE A 12 -0.98 -10.94 1.26
N LYS A 13 -0.25 -12.05 1.06
CA LYS A 13 -0.76 -13.42 1.19
C LYS A 13 -1.38 -13.69 2.56
N VAL A 14 -0.69 -13.30 3.62
CA VAL A 14 -1.16 -13.46 5.01
C VAL A 14 -2.44 -12.65 5.24
N LEU A 15 -2.50 -11.40 4.77
CA LEU A 15 -3.68 -10.55 4.90
C LEU A 15 -4.89 -11.10 4.15
N CYS A 16 -4.69 -11.67 2.96
CA CYS A 16 -5.75 -12.30 2.18
C CYS A 16 -6.24 -13.62 2.79
N GLY A 17 -5.36 -14.36 3.47
CA GLY A 17 -5.66 -15.67 4.04
C GLY A 17 -6.28 -16.62 3.00
N ARG A 18 -7.45 -17.19 3.34
CA ARG A 18 -8.17 -18.14 2.47
C ARG A 18 -8.73 -17.50 1.19
N GLU A 19 -8.83 -16.17 1.13
CA GLU A 19 -9.36 -15.46 -0.04
C GLU A 19 -8.27 -15.16 -1.08
N TYR A 20 -7.00 -15.50 -0.82
CA TYR A 20 -5.88 -15.14 -1.68
C TYR A 20 -6.06 -15.58 -3.15
N SER A 21 -6.49 -16.82 -3.37
CA SER A 21 -6.73 -17.35 -4.73
C SER A 21 -7.80 -16.57 -5.51
N LYS A 22 -8.73 -15.90 -4.81
CA LYS A 22 -9.80 -15.11 -5.43
C LYS A 22 -9.34 -13.74 -5.90
N MET A 23 -8.17 -13.26 -5.46
CA MET A 23 -7.65 -11.91 -5.78
C MET A 23 -7.20 -11.76 -7.25
N TYR A 24 -7.15 -12.86 -7.99
CA TYR A 24 -6.67 -12.91 -9.38
C TYR A 24 -7.74 -13.35 -10.38
N ILE A 25 -9.01 -13.46 -9.95
CA ILE A 25 -10.14 -13.72 -10.84
C ILE A 25 -10.24 -12.58 -11.85
N LEU A 26 -10.45 -12.91 -13.13
CA LEU A 26 -10.47 -11.95 -14.23
C LEU A 26 -11.51 -10.84 -14.02
N ASP A 27 -12.73 -11.25 -13.65
CA ASP A 27 -13.86 -10.35 -13.34
C ASP A 27 -14.12 -10.33 -11.83
N ILE A 28 -13.12 -9.85 -11.09
CA ILE A 28 -13.18 -9.75 -9.64
C ILE A 28 -14.35 -8.86 -9.19
N PRO A 29 -15.26 -9.34 -8.33
CA PRO A 29 -16.35 -8.54 -7.79
C PRO A 29 -15.84 -7.26 -7.10
N LYS A 30 -16.60 -6.15 -7.19
CA LYS A 30 -16.16 -4.83 -6.70
C LYS A 30 -15.83 -4.83 -5.21
N ASP A 31 -16.58 -5.57 -4.40
CA ASP A 31 -16.32 -5.78 -2.97
C ASP A 31 -14.98 -6.48 -2.73
N LEU A 32 -14.69 -7.53 -3.51
CA LEU A 32 -13.42 -8.25 -3.43
C LEU A 32 -12.25 -7.42 -3.97
N LEU A 33 -12.48 -6.57 -4.97
CA LEU A 33 -11.50 -5.60 -5.46
C LEU A 33 -11.18 -4.54 -4.40
N GLY A 34 -12.18 -4.09 -3.64
CA GLY A 34 -11.99 -3.21 -2.49
C GLY A 34 -11.15 -3.87 -1.39
N LYS A 35 -11.40 -5.15 -1.08
CA LYS A 35 -10.55 -5.93 -0.16
C LYS A 35 -9.12 -6.05 -0.70
N LYS A 36 -8.95 -6.33 -1.99
CA LYS A 36 -7.64 -6.42 -2.64
C LYS A 36 -6.87 -5.11 -2.51
N LEU A 37 -7.51 -3.97 -2.76
CA LEU A 37 -6.93 -2.64 -2.56
C LEU A 37 -6.49 -2.44 -1.11
N LYS A 38 -7.35 -2.82 -0.16
CA LYS A 38 -7.03 -2.77 1.26
C LYS A 38 -5.77 -3.58 1.57
N TYR A 39 -5.73 -4.86 1.21
CA TYR A 39 -4.57 -5.72 1.46
C TYR A 39 -3.30 -5.21 0.79
N TYR A 40 -3.42 -4.65 -0.42
CA TYR A 40 -2.32 -4.03 -1.14
C TYR A 40 -1.71 -2.87 -0.35
N VAL A 41 -2.52 -1.91 0.08
CA VAL A 41 -2.06 -0.74 0.85
C VAL A 41 -1.49 -1.15 2.21
N TYR A 42 -2.14 -2.06 2.93
CA TYR A 42 -1.62 -2.53 4.23
C TYR A 42 -0.28 -3.26 4.09
N SER A 43 -0.06 -3.99 3.00
CA SER A 43 1.23 -4.66 2.75
C SER A 43 2.35 -3.65 2.58
N LEU A 44 2.10 -2.56 1.85
CA LEU A 44 3.06 -1.46 1.68
C LEU A 44 3.40 -0.81 3.03
N LEU A 45 2.38 -0.49 3.82
CA LEU A 45 2.56 0.15 5.14
C LEU A 45 3.34 -0.74 6.11
N LYS A 46 3.03 -2.03 6.17
CA LYS A 46 3.81 -2.97 6.99
C LYS A 46 5.27 -3.03 6.57
N GLN A 47 5.56 -2.98 5.29
CA GLN A 47 6.94 -2.94 4.82
C GLN A 47 7.64 -1.62 5.18
N LEU A 48 6.91 -0.49 5.19
CA LEU A 48 7.45 0.79 5.68
C LEU A 48 7.75 0.74 7.19
N GLU A 49 6.88 0.10 8.00
CA GLU A 49 7.10 -0.11 9.44
C GLU A 49 8.43 -0.86 9.65
N PHE A 50 8.64 -1.96 8.91
CA PHE A 50 9.90 -2.71 8.97
C PHE A 50 11.13 -1.92 8.51
N SER A 51 10.95 -0.92 7.64
CA SER A 51 12.04 -0.11 7.12
C SER A 51 12.43 1.03 8.07
N ASN A 52 11.75 1.19 9.23
CA ASN A 52 11.87 2.32 10.14
C ASN A 52 11.68 3.70 9.46
N CYS A 53 10.98 3.73 8.32
CA CYS A 53 10.75 4.95 7.54
C CYS A 53 9.42 5.64 7.90
N ILE A 54 8.70 5.11 8.89
CA ILE A 54 7.39 5.64 9.26
C ILE A 54 7.54 6.82 10.19
N CYS A 55 7.00 7.95 9.74
CA CYS A 55 6.73 9.10 10.57
C CYS A 55 5.59 8.77 11.56
N ASP A 56 5.69 9.22 12.81
CA ASP A 56 4.78 8.83 13.90
C ASP A 56 3.29 9.19 13.68
N ASN A 57 2.95 9.94 12.62
CA ASN A 57 1.62 10.48 12.35
C ASN A 57 0.95 9.94 11.07
N ILE A 58 1.12 8.65 10.73
CA ILE A 58 0.40 8.07 9.58
C ILE A 58 -1.08 7.91 9.88
N ASN A 59 -1.91 8.55 9.05
CA ASN A 59 -3.37 8.44 9.09
C ASN A 59 -3.89 7.81 7.81
N LEU A 60 -4.78 6.81 7.95
CA LEU A 60 -5.49 6.18 6.85
C LEU A 60 -6.95 6.63 6.83
N ILE A 61 -7.39 7.13 5.69
CA ILE A 61 -8.78 7.54 5.47
C ILE A 61 -9.34 6.68 4.33
N THR A 62 -10.48 6.05 4.55
CA THR A 62 -11.22 5.34 3.51
C THR A 62 -12.48 6.12 3.17
N ASP A 63 -12.67 6.47 1.90
CA ASP A 63 -13.86 7.19 1.44
C ASP A 63 -15.01 6.23 1.05
N SER A 64 -16.17 6.79 0.68
CA SER A 64 -17.35 6.04 0.24
C SER A 64 -17.15 5.25 -1.06
N ASN A 65 -16.10 5.54 -1.82
CA ASN A 65 -15.71 4.80 -3.02
C ASN A 65 -14.68 3.70 -2.75
N ASN A 66 -14.34 3.45 -1.47
CA ASN A 66 -13.26 2.58 -1.02
C ASN A 66 -11.86 3.03 -1.42
N ASN A 67 -11.67 4.30 -1.78
CA ASN A 67 -10.32 4.83 -1.99
C ASN A 67 -9.62 4.92 -0.63
N ILE A 68 -8.34 4.61 -0.59
CA ILE A 68 -7.53 4.62 0.64
C ILE A 68 -6.50 5.74 0.53
N THR A 69 -6.68 6.78 1.32
CA THR A 69 -5.76 7.91 1.42
C THR A 69 -4.81 7.72 2.59
N ILE A 70 -3.51 7.80 2.32
CA ILE A 70 -2.44 7.88 3.30
C ILE A 70 -2.07 9.34 3.51
N LYS A 71 -2.08 9.77 4.78
CA LYS A 71 -1.56 11.07 5.21
C LYS A 71 -0.44 10.89 6.22
N ASN A 72 0.46 11.86 6.28
CA ASN A 72 1.44 12.04 7.35
C ASN A 72 1.12 13.35 8.08
N GLY A 73 0.51 13.27 9.26
CA GLY A 73 -0.14 14.42 9.88
C GLY A 73 -1.24 14.97 8.98
N ASN A 74 -1.14 16.25 8.61
CA ASN A 74 -2.06 16.91 7.67
C ASN A 74 -1.62 16.80 6.19
N THR A 75 -0.41 16.31 5.93
CA THR A 75 0.14 16.21 4.57
C THR A 75 -0.43 14.98 3.87
N LEU A 76 -1.02 15.17 2.69
CA LEU A 76 -1.41 14.07 1.81
C LEU A 76 -0.16 13.40 1.24
N ILE A 77 -0.01 12.09 1.46
CA ILE A 77 1.06 11.30 0.84
C ILE A 77 0.58 10.73 -0.48
N LYS A 78 -0.47 9.90 -0.46
CA LYS A 78 -1.03 9.27 -1.66
C LYS A 78 -2.45 8.78 -1.42
N THR A 79 -3.25 8.77 -2.48
CA THR A 79 -4.56 8.10 -2.51
C THR A 79 -4.49 6.92 -3.46
N TYR A 80 -4.92 5.76 -2.97
CA TYR A 80 -5.05 4.53 -3.72
C TYR A 80 -6.51 4.28 -4.08
N THR A 81 -6.73 3.77 -5.28
CA THR A 81 -8.03 3.53 -5.91
C THR A 81 -8.09 2.11 -6.44
N LEU A 82 -9.28 1.66 -6.86
CA LEU A 82 -9.43 0.32 -7.45
C LEU A 82 -8.58 0.14 -8.71
N ASN A 83 -8.27 1.21 -9.45
CA ASN A 83 -7.44 1.17 -10.65
C ASN A 83 -6.00 0.74 -10.35
N ASP A 84 -5.50 1.00 -9.15
CA ASP A 84 -4.15 0.61 -8.74
C ASP A 84 -3.99 -0.92 -8.61
N VAL A 85 -5.09 -1.65 -8.47
CA VAL A 85 -5.07 -3.12 -8.24
C VAL A 85 -5.87 -3.94 -9.26
N ILE A 86 -6.68 -3.30 -10.12
CA ILE A 86 -7.53 -3.98 -11.09
C ILE A 86 -6.72 -4.74 -12.16
N TYR A 87 -5.55 -4.23 -12.52
CA TYR A 87 -4.68 -4.84 -13.54
C TYR A 87 -3.74 -5.93 -12.99
N ILE A 88 -3.71 -6.14 -11.68
CA ILE A 88 -2.86 -7.15 -11.05
C ILE A 88 -3.54 -8.52 -11.16
N LYS A 89 -3.10 -9.38 -12.09
CA LYS A 89 -3.76 -10.66 -12.40
C LYS A 89 -2.97 -11.89 -11.94
N ASN A 90 -1.78 -11.72 -11.37
CA ASN A 90 -0.96 -12.82 -10.86
C ASN A 90 0.10 -12.34 -9.85
N ASP A 91 0.77 -13.29 -9.20
CA ASP A 91 1.83 -13.05 -8.20
C ASP A 91 3.00 -12.22 -8.74
N ASN A 92 3.40 -12.43 -10.00
CA ASN A 92 4.53 -11.68 -10.55
C ASN A 92 4.18 -10.19 -10.68
N GLN A 93 3.01 -9.89 -11.22
CA GLN A 93 2.48 -8.53 -11.31
C GLN A 93 2.27 -7.92 -9.93
N LEU A 94 1.74 -8.67 -8.96
CA LEU A 94 1.59 -8.23 -7.58
C LEU A 94 2.93 -7.83 -6.99
N GLY A 95 3.93 -8.71 -7.14
CA GLY A 95 5.27 -8.48 -6.61
C GLY A 95 5.95 -7.27 -7.23
N MET A 96 5.80 -7.05 -8.54
CA MET A 96 6.32 -5.87 -9.21
C MET A 96 5.61 -4.60 -8.75
N ALA A 97 4.27 -4.61 -8.73
CA ALA A 97 3.46 -3.46 -8.33
C ALA A 97 3.78 -3.04 -6.89
N LEU A 98 3.75 -3.98 -5.95
CA LEU A 98 4.07 -3.70 -4.54
C LEU A 98 5.49 -3.16 -4.37
N PHE A 99 6.48 -3.73 -5.06
CA PHE A 99 7.88 -3.31 -4.89
C PHE A 99 8.13 -1.91 -5.44
N ILE A 100 7.62 -1.61 -6.64
CA ILE A 100 7.72 -0.27 -7.24
C ILE A 100 7.01 0.76 -6.37
N GLU A 101 5.80 0.43 -5.94
CA GLU A 101 4.97 1.35 -5.15
C GLU A 101 5.54 1.60 -3.76
N TRP A 102 6.13 0.58 -3.13
CA TRP A 102 6.85 0.73 -1.87
C TRP A 102 8.05 1.68 -2.01
N GLY A 103 8.84 1.53 -3.07
CA GLY A 103 9.94 2.46 -3.36
C GLY A 103 9.48 3.90 -3.59
N TYR A 104 8.33 4.08 -4.25
CA TYR A 104 7.73 5.40 -4.45
C TYR A 104 7.26 6.02 -3.13
N LEU A 105 6.58 5.24 -2.28
CA LEU A 105 6.14 5.69 -0.97
C LEU A 105 7.31 6.10 -0.07
N LEU A 106 8.40 5.32 -0.04
CA LEU A 106 9.60 5.67 0.72
C LEU A 106 10.09 7.08 0.38
N ASN A 107 10.23 7.38 -0.91
CA ASN A 107 10.65 8.68 -1.39
C ASN A 107 9.65 9.80 -1.00
N LEU A 108 8.35 9.53 -1.04
CA LEU A 108 7.33 10.51 -0.62
C LEU A 108 7.38 10.80 0.89
N PHE A 109 7.58 9.78 1.72
CA PHE A 109 7.72 9.96 3.17
C PHE A 109 8.99 10.75 3.51
N GLU A 110 10.11 10.46 2.86
CA GLU A 110 11.35 11.23 3.02
C GLU A 110 11.19 12.71 2.64
N LYS A 111 10.48 12.99 1.53
CA LYS A 111 10.18 14.37 1.11
C LYS A 111 9.26 15.07 2.11
N SER A 112 8.18 14.41 2.51
CA SER A 112 7.22 14.95 3.47
C SER A 112 7.89 15.30 4.81
N ALA A 113 8.81 14.48 5.31
CA ALA A 113 9.55 14.76 6.53
C ALA A 113 10.44 16.01 6.41
N LYS A 114 11.12 16.17 5.26
CA LYS A 114 11.95 17.36 4.98
C LYS A 114 11.11 18.63 4.89
N GLU A 115 9.96 18.58 4.25
CA GLU A 115 9.05 19.73 4.15
C GLU A 115 8.47 20.15 5.50
N GLN A 116 8.12 19.18 6.35
CA GLN A 116 7.63 19.48 7.71
C GLN A 116 8.70 20.14 8.59
N LEU A 117 9.97 19.74 8.46
CA LEU A 117 11.10 20.39 9.15
C LEU A 117 11.29 21.85 8.73
N LEU A 118 11.11 22.17 7.45
CA LEU A 118 11.24 23.54 6.94
C LEU A 118 10.15 24.48 7.43
N ILE A 119 8.94 23.97 7.71
CA ILE A 119 7.81 24.77 8.21
C ILE A 119 7.93 25.03 9.73
N ALA A 120 8.70 24.20 10.45
CA ALA A 120 8.87 24.30 11.90
C ALA A 120 10.05 25.20 12.33
N LEU A 121 10.83 25.75 11.39
CA LEU A 121 11.96 26.67 11.61
C LEU A 121 11.54 28.12 11.34
#